data_AF-W1YRF9-F1
#
_entry.id   AF-W1YRF9-F1
#
_cell.length_a   1.000
_cell.length_b   1.000
_cell.length_c   1.000
_cell.angle_alpha   90.00
_cell.angle_beta   90.00
_cell.angle_gamma   90.00
#
_symmetry.space_group_name_H-M   'P 1'
#
loop_
_entity.id
_entity.type
_entity.pdbx_description
1 polymer ?
#
loop_
_entity_poly.entity_id
_entity_poly.type
_entity_poly.pdbx_seq_one_letter_code
_entity_poly.pdbx_strand_id
1 'polypeptide(L)'
;TCISQFELHLRAITDLPLPQPVVNSPSVMINLIGSDVNYDWLKLPLVHLHWYDKEVRPGRKVGHLNLTDSDTSRLTATLVRKM
;
A
#
# COMPACT_ATOMS: atom_id res chain seq x y z
N THR A 1 14.08 -9.67 7.29
CA THR A 1 12.84 -9.01 7.75
C THR A 1 12.22 -8.29 6.59
N CYS A 2 10.89 -8.29 6.46
CA CYS A 2 10.22 -7.40 5.51
C CYS A 2 10.40 -5.95 6.00
N ILE A 3 10.98 -5.11 5.16
CA ILE A 3 11.35 -3.73 5.50
C ILE A 3 10.82 -2.81 4.40
N SER A 4 10.26 -1.66 4.79
CA SER A 4 9.80 -0.69 3.81
C SER A 4 10.98 -0.01 3.12
N GLN A 5 10.79 0.42 1.87
CA GLN A 5 11.78 1.22 1.15
C GLN A 5 12.19 2.50 1.90
N PHE A 6 11.27 3.08 2.68
CA PHE A 6 11.53 4.30 3.45
C PHE A 6 12.46 4.05 4.64
N GLU A 7 12.25 2.94 5.38
CA GLU A 7 13.15 2.58 6.48
C GLU A 7 14.53 2.19 5.94
N LEU A 8 14.59 1.42 4.85
CA LEU A 8 15.86 1.06 4.24
C LEU A 8 16.62 2.29 3.74
N HIS A 9 15.90 3.27 3.16
CA HIS A 9 16.47 4.55 2.77
C HIS A 9 17.02 5.32 3.97
N LEU A 10 16.24 5.44 5.07
CA LEU A 10 16.69 6.11 6.29
C LEU A 10 17.97 5.46 6.83
N ARG A 11 18.01 4.12 6.93
CA ARG A 11 19.20 3.39 7.38
C ARG A 11 20.42 3.70 6.51
N ALA A 12 20.23 3.77 5.19
CA ALA A 12 21.31 4.04 4.25
C ALA A 12 21.89 5.44 4.40
N ILE A 13 21.06 6.46 4.68
CA ILE A 13 21.53 7.85 4.83
C ILE A 13 22.05 8.16 6.24
N THR A 14 21.79 7.30 7.24
CA THR A 14 22.25 7.46 8.61
C THR A 14 23.30 6.41 9.02
N ASP A 15 23.95 5.75 8.05
CA ASP A 15 24.99 4.72 8.28
C ASP A 15 24.58 3.59 9.24
N LEU A 16 23.29 3.23 9.24
CA LEU A 16 22.78 2.10 10.03
C LEU A 16 22.91 0.79 9.24
N PRO A 17 22.92 -0.36 9.93
CA PRO A 17 22.96 -1.66 9.28
C PRO A 17 21.82 -1.84 8.25
N LEU A 18 22.18 -2.32 7.06
CA LEU A 18 21.29 -2.61 5.93
C LEU A 18 21.01 -4.11 5.83
N PRO A 19 19.99 -4.64 6.54
CA PRO A 19 19.65 -6.04 6.44
C PRO A 19 19.16 -6.38 5.02
N GLN A 20 19.39 -7.63 4.58
CA GLN A 20 18.84 -8.11 3.32
C GLN A 20 17.30 -8.10 3.37
N PRO A 21 16.62 -7.39 2.44
CA PRO A 21 15.16 -7.39 2.37
C PRO A 21 14.63 -8.77 2.00
N VAL A 22 13.56 -9.20 2.66
CA VAL A 22 12.86 -10.46 2.37
C VAL A 22 11.38 -10.17 2.16
N VAL A 23 10.78 -10.77 1.14
CA VAL A 23 9.34 -10.68 0.87
C VAL A 23 8.61 -11.70 1.75
N ASN A 24 7.77 -11.21 2.68
CA ASN A 24 7.05 -12.09 3.61
C ASN A 24 5.78 -12.69 2.99
N SER A 25 5.08 -11.96 2.12
CA SER A 25 3.82 -12.40 1.51
C SER A 25 3.55 -11.64 0.20
N PRO A 26 2.82 -12.24 -0.75
CA PRO A 26 2.28 -11.52 -1.90
C PRO A 26 1.53 -10.26 -1.48
N SER A 27 1.69 -9.18 -2.26
CA SER A 27 1.04 -7.90 -2.00
C SER A 27 0.59 -7.23 -3.29
N VAL A 28 -0.51 -6.49 -3.22
CA VAL A 28 -1.08 -5.68 -4.31
C VAL A 28 -1.15 -4.24 -3.84
N MET A 29 -0.71 -3.31 -4.69
CA MET A 29 -0.68 -1.88 -4.41
C MET A 29 -1.44 -1.13 -5.51
N ILE A 30 -2.45 -0.35 -5.13
CA ILE A 30 -3.32 0.38 -6.06
C ILE A 30 -3.21 1.88 -5.81
N ASN A 31 -2.86 2.64 -6.86
CA ASN A 31 -2.78 4.09 -6.80
C ASN A 31 -4.19 4.70 -6.83
N LEU A 32 -4.43 5.68 -5.97
CA LEU A 32 -5.63 6.51 -6.00
C LEU A 32 -5.31 7.80 -6.78
N ILE A 33 -5.87 7.93 -7.98
CA ILE A 33 -5.57 9.01 -8.93
C ILE A 33 -6.81 9.87 -9.15
N GLY A 34 -6.78 11.11 -8.66
CA GLY A 34 -7.88 12.08 -8.79
C GLY A 34 -9.21 11.63 -8.20
N SER A 35 -9.19 10.63 -7.32
CA SER A 35 -10.37 10.07 -6.66
C SER A 35 -10.55 10.68 -5.28
N ASP A 36 -11.78 11.01 -4.90
CA ASP A 36 -12.10 11.39 -3.52
C ASP A 36 -11.81 10.23 -2.55
N VAL A 37 -11.58 10.57 -1.28
CA VAL A 37 -11.43 9.55 -0.24
C VAL A 37 -12.74 8.79 -0.08
N ASN A 38 -12.68 7.46 -0.21
CA ASN A 38 -13.81 6.58 0.04
C ASN A 38 -13.54 5.70 1.26
N TYR A 39 -14.23 6.00 2.37
CA TYR A 39 -14.09 5.24 3.61
C TYR A 39 -14.66 3.82 3.54
N ASP A 40 -15.45 3.47 2.51
CA ASP A 40 -15.89 2.09 2.30
C ASP A 40 -14.73 1.14 2.00
N TRP A 41 -13.59 1.65 1.50
CA TRP A 41 -12.38 0.83 1.34
C TRP A 41 -11.89 0.24 2.66
N LEU A 42 -12.10 0.92 3.79
CA LEU A 42 -11.73 0.42 5.12
C LEU A 42 -12.58 -0.78 5.58
N LYS A 43 -13.72 -1.03 4.91
CA LYS A 43 -14.58 -2.19 5.18
C LYS A 43 -14.10 -3.43 4.42
N LEU A 44 -13.24 -3.27 3.42
CA LEU A 44 -12.69 -4.37 2.65
C LEU A 44 -11.60 -5.09 3.47
N PRO A 45 -11.60 -6.43 3.50
CA PRO A 45 -10.57 -7.17 4.22
C PRO A 45 -9.20 -6.89 3.59
N LEU A 46 -8.12 -6.99 4.38
CA LEU A 46 -6.73 -6.85 3.92
C LEU A 46 -6.32 -5.45 3.44
N VAL A 47 -7.25 -4.50 3.28
CA VAL A 47 -6.96 -3.17 2.75
C VAL A 47 -6.35 -2.27 3.81
N HIS A 48 -5.20 -1.70 3.48
CA HIS A 48 -4.54 -0.64 4.21
C HIS A 48 -4.56 0.64 3.37
N LEU A 49 -5.31 1.65 3.82
CA LEU A 49 -5.40 2.96 3.17
C LEU A 49 -4.25 3.87 3.61
N HIS A 50 -3.50 4.37 2.63
CA HIS A 50 -2.54 5.46 2.79
C HIS A 50 -3.07 6.70 2.07
N TRP A 51 -3.72 7.59 2.83
CA TRP A 51 -4.21 8.86 2.33
C TRP A 51 -3.18 9.97 2.53
N TYR A 52 -2.92 10.79 1.51
CA TYR A 52 -1.89 11.84 1.57
C TYR A 52 -2.40 13.22 1.95
N ASP A 53 -3.70 13.36 2.20
CA ASP A 53 -4.33 14.64 2.55
C ASP A 53 -4.00 15.75 1.53
N LYS A 54 -4.05 15.41 0.25
CA LYS A 54 -3.83 16.33 -0.87
C LYS A 54 -5.17 16.74 -1.46
N GLU A 55 -5.27 18.00 -1.87
CA GLU A 55 -6.39 18.47 -2.69
C GLU A 55 -6.57 17.59 -3.94
N VAL A 56 -7.79 17.09 -4.13
CA VAL A 56 -8.15 16.17 -5.21
C VAL A 56 -8.24 16.94 -6.53
N ARG A 57 -7.48 16.47 -7.54
CA ARG A 57 -7.50 17.02 -8.90
C ARG A 57 -7.37 15.88 -9.92
N PRO A 58 -7.97 15.98 -11.12
CA PRO A 58 -7.81 14.99 -12.17
C PRO A 58 -6.33 14.66 -12.43
N GLY A 59 -6.00 13.36 -12.47
CA GLY A 59 -4.64 12.88 -12.71
C GLY A 59 -3.67 12.99 -11.52
N ARG A 60 -4.08 13.57 -10.38
CA ARG A 60 -3.20 13.71 -9.21
C ARG A 60 -3.23 12.46 -8.33
N LYS A 61 -2.06 11.93 -7.97
CA LYS A 61 -1.96 10.87 -6.95
C LYS A 61 -2.24 11.43 -5.55
N VAL A 62 -3.35 11.00 -4.97
CA VAL A 62 -3.87 11.47 -3.66
C VAL A 62 -3.71 10.42 -2.55
N GLY A 63 -3.42 9.18 -2.91
CA GLY A 63 -3.15 8.11 -1.96
C GLY A 63 -2.82 6.79 -2.64
N HIS A 64 -2.82 5.73 -1.85
CA HIS A 64 -2.79 4.36 -2.34
C HIS A 64 -3.41 3.38 -1.34
N LEU A 65 -3.77 2.20 -1.84
CA LEU A 65 -4.25 1.07 -1.07
C LEU A 65 -3.22 -0.06 -1.17
N ASN A 66 -2.90 -0.69 -0.05
CA ASN A 66 -2.08 -1.90 0.00
C ASN A 66 -2.93 -3.07 0.50
N LEU A 67 -2.77 -4.22 -0.14
CA LEU A 67 -3.35 -5.50 0.27
C LEU A 67 -2.22 -6.52 0.37
N THR A 68 -2.15 -7.26 1.46
CA THR A 68 -1.11 -8.29 1.67
C THR A 68 -1.73 -9.52 2.29
N ASP A 69 -1.51 -10.68 1.68
CA ASP A 69 -1.98 -11.97 2.19
C ASP A 69 -1.15 -13.08 1.55
N SER A 70 -0.93 -14.17 2.29
CA SER A 70 -0.26 -15.37 1.78
C SER A 70 -1.13 -16.14 0.76
N ASP A 71 -2.45 -15.95 0.79
CA ASP A 71 -3.41 -16.52 -0.14
C ASP A 71 -3.81 -15.50 -1.22
N THR A 72 -3.29 -15.72 -2.42
CA THR A 72 -3.57 -14.89 -3.60
C THR A 72 -5.04 -14.91 -4.03
N SER A 73 -5.80 -15.95 -3.67
CA SER A 73 -7.24 -16.02 -3.97
C SER A 73 -8.03 -15.02 -3.14
N ARG A 74 -7.63 -14.79 -1.87
CA ARG A 74 -8.25 -13.77 -1.02
C ARG A 74 -7.92 -12.35 -1.48
N LEU A 75 -6.70 -12.12 -1.96
CA LEU A 75 -6.33 -10.85 -2.60
C LEU A 75 -7.25 -10.59 -3.80
N THR A 76 -7.35 -11.56 -4.70
CA THR A 76 -8.19 -11.46 -5.90
C THR A 76 -9.68 -11.23 -5.55
N ALA A 77 -10.21 -12.00 -4.61
CA ALA A 77 -11.60 -11.86 -4.17
C ALA A 77 -11.91 -10.48 -3.56
N THR A 78 -10.95 -9.87 -2.86
CA THR A 78 -11.07 -8.53 -2.29
C THR A 78 -11.08 -7.48 -3.39
N LEU A 79 -10.19 -7.60 -4.39
CA LEU A 79 -10.10 -6.69 -5.52
C LEU A 79 -11.39 -6.67 -6.36
N VAL A 80 -12.00 -7.83 -6.59
CA VAL A 80 -13.25 -7.94 -7.36
C VAL A 80 -14.46 -7.38 -6.60
N ARG A 81 -14.40 -7.27 -5.27
CA ARG A 81 -15.53 -6.92 -4.39
C ARG A 81 -15.85 -5.42 -4.27
N LYS A 82 -15.52 -4.61 -5.29
CA LYS A 82 -15.67 -3.13 -5.38
C LYS A 82 -14.40 -2.36 -5.01
N MET A 83 -13.31 -2.61 -5.71
CA MET A 83 -12.34 -1.55 -5.98
C MET A 83 -12.64 -0.87 -7.32
#